data_AF-D3HSB6-F1
#
_entry.id   AF-D3HSB6-F1
#
_cell.length_a   1.000
_cell.length_b   1.000
_cell.length_c   1.000
_cell.angle_alpha   90.00
_cell.angle_beta   90.00
_cell.angle_gamma   90.00
#
_symmetry.space_group_name_H-M   'P 1'
#
loop_
_entity.id
_entity.type
_entity.pdbx_description
1 polymer ?
#
loop_
_entity_poly.entity_id
_entity_poly.type
_entity_poly.pdbx_seq_one_letter_code
_entity_poly.pdbx_strand_id
1 'polypeptide(L)'
;MKKFFCSIGLSFCLVSSVFASDNALDLLNSEITNILAPFQNQDTVAKLKFDAVELNSERAEKIALNGLYKKTGSKNSFAVKVDNLSYDYGDGKYPTTVFKGSLGLDLTKFLTREESNKIIPDAIEVLQETVREYTEEYGDAIFIKGVLTSTTKDDDNNYTGLTALLSAKIDLDKLPEDLSRSEVIATDVFISITLNLKTGFSIDGFVVSNPEYSGFQKDEMGLKEVLEHFLARDKETQDFIEGIFTFLDYAASDIVEMDNSSFWKLISQKYSLKLK
;
A
#
# COMPACT_ATOMS: atom_id res chain seq x y z
N MET A 1 3.31 12.34 55.48
CA MET A 1 3.66 12.68 54.08
C MET A 1 5.13 12.35 53.77
N LYS A 2 5.51 11.07 53.78
CA LYS A 2 6.78 10.55 53.20
C LYS A 2 6.66 9.10 52.71
N LYS A 3 5.55 8.41 52.98
CA LYS A 3 5.29 7.02 52.56
C LYS A 3 4.38 6.88 51.32
N PHE A 4 3.86 7.98 50.78
CA PHE A 4 3.03 7.98 49.57
C PHE A 4 3.83 8.29 48.28
N PHE A 5 5.04 8.84 48.41
CA PHE A 5 5.89 9.16 47.27
C PHE A 5 6.81 8.01 46.83
N CYS A 6 7.06 7.01 47.69
CA CYS A 6 7.83 5.82 47.30
C CYS A 6 6.99 4.78 46.55
N SER A 7 5.66 4.76 46.70
CA SER A 7 4.79 3.82 45.98
C SER A 7 4.50 4.23 44.54
N ILE A 8 4.57 5.54 44.23
CA ILE A 8 4.44 6.04 42.85
C ILE A 8 5.78 5.90 42.09
N GLY A 9 6.91 6.08 42.78
CA GLY A 9 8.24 5.82 42.21
C GLY A 9 8.47 4.34 41.84
N LEU A 10 7.95 3.39 42.63
CA LEU A 10 8.05 1.96 42.33
C LEU A 10 7.01 1.45 41.32
N SER A 11 5.88 2.14 41.13
CA SER A 11 4.91 1.77 40.08
C SER A 11 5.31 2.27 38.69
N PHE A 12 6.19 3.27 38.58
CA PHE A 12 6.84 3.63 37.32
C PHE A 12 8.15 2.87 37.03
N CYS A 13 8.81 2.29 38.05
CA CYS A 13 9.97 1.42 37.83
C CYS A 13 9.62 -0.03 37.44
N LEU A 14 8.33 -0.40 37.40
CA LEU A 14 7.88 -1.72 36.92
C LEU A 14 7.37 -1.73 35.48
N VAL A 15 7.26 -0.58 34.81
CA VAL A 15 6.94 -0.54 33.37
C VAL A 15 8.23 -0.62 32.52
N SER A 16 9.40 -0.41 33.12
CA SER A 16 10.68 -0.35 32.41
C SER A 16 11.45 -1.68 32.34
N SER A 17 10.83 -2.84 32.63
CA SER A 17 11.54 -4.13 32.51
C SER A 17 10.69 -5.38 32.21
N VAL A 18 9.39 -5.26 31.85
CA VAL A 18 8.52 -6.43 31.54
C VAL A 18 7.86 -6.32 30.15
N PHE A 19 8.46 -5.58 29.23
CA PHE A 19 8.33 -5.91 27.81
C PHE A 19 9.64 -6.53 27.37
N ALA A 20 9.83 -7.78 27.76
CA ALA A 20 10.66 -8.68 26.98
C ALA A 20 10.16 -8.55 25.53
N SER A 21 11.05 -8.07 24.67
CA SER A 21 10.84 -7.76 23.26
C SER A 21 10.37 -8.94 22.40
N ASP A 22 10.22 -10.13 22.99
CA ASP A 22 9.88 -11.39 22.30
C ASP A 22 8.39 -11.77 22.37
N ASN A 23 7.46 -10.86 22.71
CA ASN A 23 6.02 -11.24 22.74
C ASN A 23 5.01 -10.20 22.21
N ALA A 24 5.34 -8.90 22.15
CA ALA A 24 4.33 -7.90 21.71
C ALA A 24 3.93 -8.08 20.24
N LEU A 25 4.92 -8.31 19.37
CA LEU A 25 4.72 -8.56 17.94
C LEU A 25 4.02 -9.91 17.69
N ASP A 26 4.41 -10.95 18.42
CA ASP A 26 3.80 -12.27 18.32
C ASP A 26 2.34 -12.26 18.80
N LEU A 27 2.04 -11.54 19.88
CA LEU A 27 0.67 -11.31 20.34
C LEU A 27 -0.16 -10.53 19.31
N LEU A 28 0.41 -9.48 18.71
CA LEU A 28 -0.25 -8.75 17.63
C LEU A 28 -0.58 -9.67 16.45
N ASN A 29 0.39 -10.45 15.98
CA ASN A 29 0.19 -11.39 14.87
C ASN A 29 -0.82 -12.51 15.21
N SER A 30 -0.84 -12.97 16.46
CA SER A 30 -1.85 -13.92 16.94
C SER A 30 -3.25 -13.30 16.94
N GLU A 31 -3.38 -12.05 17.39
CA GLU A 31 -4.66 -11.36 17.41
C GLU A 31 -5.18 -11.08 16.00
N ILE A 32 -4.32 -10.65 15.09
CA ILE A 32 -4.65 -10.52 13.66
C ILE A 32 -5.15 -11.86 13.11
N THR A 33 -4.49 -12.96 13.44
CA THR A 33 -4.93 -14.30 13.00
C THR A 33 -6.35 -14.62 13.50
N ASN A 34 -6.69 -14.23 14.74
CA ASN A 34 -8.03 -14.40 15.30
C ASN A 34 -9.07 -13.53 14.58
N ILE A 35 -8.76 -12.25 14.33
CA ILE A 35 -9.63 -11.31 13.59
C ILE A 35 -9.90 -11.83 12.17
N LEU A 36 -8.90 -12.43 11.53
CA LEU A 36 -9.01 -12.92 10.16
C LEU A 36 -9.61 -14.32 10.04
N ALA A 37 -9.73 -15.07 11.14
CA ALA A 37 -10.25 -16.43 11.14
C ALA A 37 -11.64 -16.58 10.49
N PRO A 38 -12.61 -15.66 10.67
CA PRO A 38 -13.93 -15.75 10.03
C PRO A 38 -13.90 -15.69 8.50
N PHE A 39 -12.86 -15.10 7.92
CA PHE A 39 -12.71 -15.01 6.46
C PHE A 39 -12.09 -16.28 5.85
N GLN A 40 -11.53 -17.17 6.67
CA GLN A 40 -10.83 -18.37 6.20
C GLN A 40 -11.82 -19.50 5.89
N ASN A 41 -11.82 -20.00 4.66
CA ASN A 41 -12.58 -21.18 4.26
C ASN A 41 -11.89 -21.90 3.09
N GLN A 42 -12.57 -22.86 2.44
CA GLN A 42 -11.98 -23.63 1.35
C GLN A 42 -11.61 -22.77 0.13
N ASP A 43 -12.33 -21.67 -0.08
CA ASP A 43 -12.23 -20.81 -1.26
C ASP A 43 -11.61 -19.43 -0.96
N THR A 44 -11.54 -19.05 0.32
CA THR A 44 -11.00 -17.76 0.79
C THR A 44 -9.80 -17.95 1.73
N VAL A 45 -8.74 -17.17 1.49
CA VAL A 45 -7.55 -17.06 2.35
C VAL A 45 -7.33 -15.59 2.73
N ALA A 46 -7.18 -15.31 4.03
CA ALA A 46 -6.95 -13.97 4.59
C ALA A 46 -5.80 -13.98 5.61
N LYS A 47 -4.65 -13.39 5.26
CA LYS A 47 -3.45 -13.33 6.10
C LYS A 47 -2.92 -11.92 6.14
N LEU A 48 -2.43 -11.52 7.31
CA LEU A 48 -1.66 -10.32 7.53
C LEU A 48 -0.64 -10.65 8.62
N LYS A 49 0.60 -10.24 8.44
CA LYS A 49 1.66 -10.47 9.40
C LYS A 49 2.61 -9.28 9.41
N PHE A 50 2.93 -8.82 10.60
CA PHE A 50 4.05 -7.90 10.83
C PHE A 50 5.32 -8.72 11.08
N ASP A 51 6.34 -8.46 10.29
CA ASP A 51 7.68 -9.04 10.45
C ASP A 51 8.58 -8.15 11.33
N ALA A 52 8.30 -6.85 11.41
CA ALA A 52 8.97 -5.93 12.31
C ALA A 52 8.05 -4.75 12.68
N VAL A 53 8.13 -4.30 13.93
CA VAL A 53 7.57 -3.02 14.41
C VAL A 53 8.51 -2.50 15.50
N GLU A 54 9.22 -1.41 15.22
CA GLU A 54 10.18 -0.77 16.12
C GLU A 54 9.84 0.72 16.23
N LEU A 55 9.68 1.19 17.46
CA LEU A 55 9.26 2.55 17.80
C LEU A 55 10.21 3.12 18.84
N ASN A 56 10.44 4.44 18.80
CA ASN A 56 11.07 5.18 19.88
C ASN A 56 10.09 6.22 20.47
N SER A 57 10.57 7.03 21.41
CA SER A 57 9.73 8.04 22.09
C SER A 57 9.19 9.12 21.15
N GLU A 58 9.78 9.30 19.98
CA GLU A 58 9.47 10.38 19.04
C GLU A 58 8.77 9.90 17.77
N ARG A 59 9.10 8.71 17.26
CA ARG A 59 8.64 8.24 15.94
C ARG A 59 8.65 6.72 15.78
N ALA A 60 8.10 6.25 14.66
CA ALA A 60 8.34 4.90 14.16
C ALA A 60 9.75 4.82 13.56
N GLU A 61 10.53 3.82 13.97
CA GLU A 61 11.88 3.59 13.44
C GLU A 61 11.84 2.60 12.28
N LYS A 62 11.08 1.51 12.44
CA LYS A 62 11.02 0.44 11.45
C LYS A 62 9.70 -0.30 11.47
N ILE A 63 9.22 -0.65 10.29
CA ILE A 63 8.03 -1.49 10.10
C ILE A 63 8.31 -2.42 8.94
N ALA A 64 7.86 -3.66 9.03
CA ALA A 64 7.75 -4.55 7.89
C ALA A 64 6.50 -5.41 8.04
N LEU A 65 5.71 -5.53 6.98
CA LEU A 65 4.54 -6.38 6.94
C LEU A 65 4.36 -7.05 5.58
N ASN A 66 3.67 -8.18 5.61
CA ASN A 66 3.18 -8.88 4.44
C ASN A 66 1.70 -9.24 4.63
N GLY A 67 0.99 -9.42 3.53
CA GLY A 67 -0.44 -9.68 3.52
C GLY A 67 -0.90 -10.45 2.31
N LEU A 68 -1.98 -11.19 2.48
CA LEU A 68 -2.64 -11.92 1.41
C LEU A 68 -4.14 -11.96 1.69
N TYR A 69 -4.92 -11.44 0.76
CA TYR A 69 -6.31 -11.80 0.61
C TYR A 69 -6.48 -12.53 -0.72
N LYS A 70 -7.14 -13.69 -0.74
CA LYS A 70 -7.46 -14.43 -1.96
C LYS A 70 -8.87 -15.01 -1.83
N LYS A 71 -9.67 -14.88 -2.87
CA LYS A 71 -10.95 -15.57 -3.01
C LYS A 71 -11.04 -16.24 -4.37
N THR A 72 -11.56 -17.47 -4.41
CA THR A 72 -11.80 -18.23 -5.63
C THR A 72 -13.29 -18.46 -5.77
N GLY A 73 -13.86 -18.13 -6.92
CA GLY A 73 -15.26 -18.35 -7.23
C GLY A 73 -15.43 -19.22 -8.46
N SER A 74 -16.68 -19.39 -8.90
CA SER A 74 -17.02 -20.24 -10.04
C SER A 74 -16.53 -19.67 -11.37
N LYS A 75 -16.36 -18.35 -11.47
CA LYS A 75 -15.97 -17.66 -12.71
C LYS A 75 -14.52 -17.20 -12.68
N ASN A 76 -14.05 -16.68 -11.55
CA ASN A 76 -12.71 -16.11 -11.46
C ASN A 76 -12.03 -16.33 -10.10
N SER A 77 -10.77 -15.92 -10.01
CA SER A 77 -10.07 -15.78 -8.74
C SER A 77 -9.60 -14.34 -8.57
N PHE A 78 -9.74 -13.83 -7.37
CA PHE A 78 -9.27 -12.50 -6.97
C PHE A 78 -8.21 -12.66 -5.89
N ALA A 79 -7.10 -11.94 -6.00
CA ALA A 79 -6.08 -11.91 -4.97
C ALA A 79 -5.49 -10.51 -4.80
N VAL A 80 -5.33 -10.06 -3.56
CA VAL A 80 -4.50 -8.91 -3.19
C VAL A 80 -3.35 -9.46 -2.36
N LYS A 81 -2.12 -9.22 -2.81
CA LYS A 81 -0.90 -9.69 -2.14
C LYS A 81 -0.01 -8.50 -1.85
N VAL A 82 0.47 -8.42 -0.62
CA VAL A 82 1.55 -7.53 -0.18
C VAL A 82 2.70 -8.46 0.17
N ASP A 83 3.66 -8.58 -0.75
CA ASP A 83 4.85 -9.41 -0.56
C ASP A 83 5.81 -8.78 0.45
N ASN A 84 5.95 -7.46 0.38
CA ASN A 84 6.71 -6.66 1.33
C ASN A 84 6.13 -5.25 1.35
N LEU A 85 5.80 -4.74 2.52
CA LEU A 85 5.65 -3.32 2.76
C LEU A 85 6.49 -2.99 3.98
N SER A 86 7.55 -2.22 3.79
CA SER A 86 8.50 -1.90 4.85
C SER A 86 8.87 -0.44 4.85
N TYR A 87 9.04 0.11 6.03
CA TYR A 87 9.53 1.45 6.30
C TYR A 87 10.76 1.36 7.21
N ASP A 88 11.79 2.14 6.91
CA ASP A 88 13.00 2.26 7.71
C ASP A 88 13.41 3.74 7.80
N TYR A 89 13.38 4.30 9.00
CA TYR A 89 13.79 5.68 9.25
C TYR A 89 15.30 5.88 9.13
N GLY A 90 16.09 4.83 9.41
CA GLY A 90 17.55 4.88 9.39
C GLY A 90 18.14 5.96 10.31
N ASP A 91 19.06 6.76 9.76
CA ASP A 91 19.67 7.91 10.45
C ASP A 91 18.82 9.19 10.36
N GLY A 92 17.62 9.09 9.79
CA GLY A 92 16.68 10.18 9.60
C GLY A 92 16.96 11.12 8.44
N LYS A 93 18.05 10.91 7.69
CA LYS A 93 18.34 11.71 6.48
C LYS A 93 17.65 11.17 5.25
N TYR A 94 17.50 9.85 5.18
CA TYR A 94 16.91 9.16 4.02
C TYR A 94 15.90 8.07 4.47
N PRO A 95 14.80 8.44 5.16
CA PRO A 95 13.76 7.47 5.49
C PRO A 95 13.25 6.79 4.23
N THR A 96 13.24 5.46 4.21
CA THR A 96 12.98 4.67 3.01
C THR A 96 11.75 3.78 3.20
N THR A 97 10.84 3.84 2.25
CA THR A 97 9.73 2.89 2.12
C THR A 97 9.99 1.97 0.94
N VAL A 98 9.93 0.66 1.15
CA VAL A 98 9.98 -0.36 0.09
C VAL A 98 8.63 -1.06 0.05
N PHE A 99 8.10 -1.24 -1.15
CA PHE A 99 6.80 -1.88 -1.33
C PHE A 99 6.82 -2.81 -2.54
N LYS A 100 6.22 -3.99 -2.36
CA LYS A 100 6.04 -5.01 -3.38
C LYS A 100 4.70 -5.68 -3.17
N GLY A 101 3.90 -5.71 -4.22
CA GLY A 101 2.57 -6.31 -4.16
C GLY A 101 1.97 -6.61 -5.51
N SER A 102 0.82 -7.26 -5.49
CA SER A 102 0.09 -7.62 -6.69
C SER A 102 -1.42 -7.69 -6.47
N LEU A 103 -2.16 -7.28 -7.49
CA LEU A 103 -3.58 -7.58 -7.65
C LEU A 103 -3.72 -8.68 -8.69
N GLY A 104 -3.98 -9.91 -8.23
CA GLY A 104 -4.21 -11.07 -9.08
C GLY A 104 -5.66 -11.14 -9.54
N LEU A 105 -5.89 -10.98 -10.85
CA LEU A 105 -7.21 -11.07 -11.45
C LEU A 105 -7.08 -11.40 -12.95
N ASP A 106 -7.86 -12.36 -13.44
CA ASP A 106 -7.93 -12.64 -14.87
C ASP A 106 -8.89 -11.64 -15.54
N LEU A 107 -8.33 -10.55 -16.05
CA LEU A 107 -9.06 -9.48 -16.72
C LEU A 107 -9.68 -9.92 -18.04
N THR A 108 -9.14 -10.97 -18.67
CA THR A 108 -9.68 -11.50 -19.93
C THR A 108 -11.09 -12.09 -19.78
N LYS A 109 -11.51 -12.38 -18.54
CA LYS A 109 -12.87 -12.84 -18.24
C LYS A 109 -13.92 -11.73 -18.15
N PHE A 110 -13.48 -10.47 -18.01
CA PHE A 110 -14.35 -9.31 -17.90
C PHE A 110 -14.32 -8.43 -19.14
N LEU A 111 -13.16 -8.31 -19.76
CA LEU A 111 -12.93 -7.38 -20.86
C LEU A 111 -13.19 -8.04 -22.20
N THR A 112 -13.77 -7.26 -23.12
CA THR A 112 -13.74 -7.61 -24.54
C THR A 112 -12.33 -7.48 -25.10
N ARG A 113 -12.13 -8.01 -26.31
CA ARG A 113 -10.86 -7.91 -27.00
C ARG A 113 -10.49 -6.47 -27.35
N GLU A 114 -11.46 -5.66 -27.73
CA GLU A 114 -11.24 -4.26 -28.06
C GLU A 114 -10.74 -3.49 -26.83
N GLU A 115 -11.37 -3.70 -25.67
CA GLU A 115 -10.96 -3.05 -24.41
C GLU A 115 -9.59 -3.52 -23.96
N SER A 116 -9.34 -4.84 -24.03
CA SER A 116 -8.02 -5.42 -23.72
C SER A 116 -6.89 -4.77 -24.54
N ASN A 117 -7.16 -4.47 -25.81
CA ASN A 117 -6.20 -3.82 -26.70
C ASN A 117 -6.04 -2.32 -26.48
N LYS A 118 -6.98 -1.65 -25.80
CA LYS A 118 -6.90 -0.22 -25.45
C LYS A 118 -6.12 0.01 -24.14
N ILE A 119 -6.26 -0.88 -23.16
CA ILE A 119 -5.65 -0.73 -21.84
C ILE A 119 -4.13 -0.50 -21.90
N ILE A 120 -3.41 -1.24 -22.74
CA ILE A 120 -1.95 -1.11 -22.82
C ILE A 120 -1.53 0.24 -23.43
N PRO A 121 -2.06 0.67 -24.59
CA PRO A 121 -1.88 2.04 -25.08
C PRO A 121 -2.25 3.12 -24.06
N ASP A 122 -3.42 3.03 -23.43
CA ASP A 122 -3.90 4.04 -22.47
C ASP A 122 -2.95 4.13 -21.26
N ALA A 123 -2.44 2.99 -20.76
CA ALA A 123 -1.46 2.96 -19.68
C ALA A 123 -0.11 3.62 -20.07
N ILE A 124 0.28 3.53 -21.35
CA ILE A 124 1.49 4.20 -21.85
C ILE A 124 1.26 5.72 -21.90
N GLU A 125 0.09 6.17 -22.33
CA GLU A 125 -0.27 7.60 -22.34
C GLU A 125 -0.27 8.18 -20.94
N VAL A 126 -0.90 7.51 -19.97
CA VAL A 126 -0.90 7.91 -18.55
C VAL A 126 0.51 8.02 -17.99
N LEU A 127 1.41 7.08 -18.33
CA LEU A 127 2.81 7.15 -17.90
C LEU A 127 3.52 8.38 -18.47
N GLN A 128 3.29 8.71 -19.74
CA GLN A 128 3.88 9.89 -20.39
C GLN A 128 3.33 11.19 -19.82
N GLU A 129 2.02 11.24 -19.57
CA GLU A 129 1.36 12.39 -18.93
C GLU A 129 1.89 12.61 -17.52
N THR A 130 2.03 11.54 -16.72
CA THR A 130 2.63 11.61 -15.37
C THR A 130 4.03 12.21 -15.44
N VAL A 131 4.88 11.74 -16.36
CA VAL A 131 6.24 12.29 -16.51
C VAL A 131 6.21 13.77 -16.87
N ARG A 132 5.30 14.18 -17.77
CA ARG A 132 5.14 15.58 -18.18
C ARG A 132 4.66 16.46 -17.03
N GLU A 133 3.59 16.09 -16.34
CA GLU A 133 2.99 16.85 -15.24
C GLU A 133 4.01 17.15 -14.14
N TYR A 134 4.76 16.13 -13.68
CA TYR A 134 5.78 16.33 -12.66
C TYR A 134 6.99 17.14 -13.17
N THR A 135 7.32 17.05 -14.46
CA THR A 135 8.37 17.90 -15.05
C THR A 135 7.93 19.37 -15.10
N GLU A 136 6.65 19.62 -15.40
CA GLU A 136 6.08 20.97 -15.40
C GLU A 136 5.99 21.56 -13.98
N GLU A 137 5.62 20.75 -12.98
CA GLU A 137 5.50 21.18 -11.58
C GLU A 137 6.86 21.51 -10.94
N TYR A 138 7.87 20.64 -11.12
CA TYR A 138 9.15 20.77 -10.43
C TYR A 138 10.25 21.45 -11.29
N GLY A 139 10.03 21.63 -12.59
CA GLY A 139 10.98 22.25 -13.50
C GLY A 139 12.37 21.61 -13.46
N ASP A 140 13.40 22.44 -13.31
CA ASP A 140 14.80 21.98 -13.25
C ASP A 140 15.16 21.21 -11.96
N ALA A 141 14.25 21.17 -10.97
CA ALA A 141 14.47 20.45 -9.71
C ALA A 141 14.30 18.94 -9.87
N ILE A 142 13.57 18.46 -10.87
CA ILE A 142 13.27 17.03 -11.04
C ILE A 142 14.05 16.40 -12.18
N PHE A 143 14.56 15.20 -11.93
CA PHE A 143 14.87 14.23 -12.96
C PHE A 143 13.84 13.11 -12.88
N ILE A 144 12.94 13.04 -13.85
CA ILE A 144 11.93 11.98 -13.94
C ILE A 144 12.04 11.24 -15.27
N LYS A 145 11.93 9.91 -15.21
CA LYS A 145 12.04 9.03 -16.36
C LYS A 145 11.03 7.89 -16.26
N GLY A 146 10.05 7.90 -17.16
CA GLY A 146 9.18 6.77 -17.44
C GLY A 146 9.70 5.99 -18.65
N VAL A 147 9.87 4.68 -18.53
CA VAL A 147 10.30 3.80 -19.62
C VAL A 147 9.39 2.60 -19.71
N LEU A 148 8.83 2.38 -20.90
CA LEU A 148 8.24 1.12 -21.27
C LEU A 148 9.35 0.12 -21.58
N THR A 149 9.50 -0.90 -20.74
CA THR A 149 10.56 -1.91 -20.90
C THR A 149 10.14 -3.05 -21.81
N SER A 150 8.86 -3.41 -21.81
CA SER A 150 8.32 -4.44 -22.69
C SER A 150 6.81 -4.29 -22.88
N THR A 151 6.34 -4.77 -24.03
CA THR A 151 4.94 -5.12 -24.23
C THR A 151 4.89 -6.56 -24.70
N THR A 152 3.86 -7.28 -24.29
CA THR A 152 3.63 -8.66 -24.72
C THR A 152 2.38 -8.70 -25.57
N LYS A 153 2.44 -9.50 -26.64
CA LYS A 153 1.32 -9.78 -27.53
C LYS A 153 1.13 -11.28 -27.71
N ASP A 154 -0.08 -11.69 -28.05
CA ASP A 154 -0.37 -13.05 -28.48
C ASP A 154 -0.12 -13.25 -29.99
N ASP A 155 -0.34 -14.49 -30.45
CA ASP A 155 -0.14 -14.92 -31.85
C ASP A 155 -0.98 -14.13 -32.86
N ASP A 156 -2.10 -13.55 -32.41
CA ASP A 156 -3.00 -12.71 -33.21
C ASP A 156 -2.62 -11.22 -33.13
N ASN A 157 -1.43 -10.89 -32.62
CA ASN A 157 -0.87 -9.54 -32.47
C ASN A 157 -1.68 -8.59 -31.55
N ASN A 158 -2.39 -9.15 -30.58
CA ASN A 158 -3.13 -8.37 -29.60
C ASN A 158 -2.38 -8.27 -28.28
N TYR A 159 -2.55 -7.16 -27.57
CA TYR A 159 -1.83 -6.92 -26.34
C TYR A 159 -2.30 -7.84 -25.21
N THR A 160 -1.33 -8.39 -24.47
CA THR A 160 -1.55 -9.27 -23.31
C THR A 160 -0.84 -8.81 -22.05
N GLY A 161 0.09 -7.86 -22.16
CA GLY A 161 0.73 -7.25 -20.99
C GLY A 161 1.70 -6.12 -21.31
N LEU A 162 2.12 -5.41 -20.26
CA LEU A 162 3.22 -4.44 -20.30
C LEU A 162 4.09 -4.54 -19.04
N THR A 163 5.35 -4.11 -19.18
CA THR A 163 6.20 -3.77 -18.04
C THR A 163 6.77 -2.37 -18.24
N ALA A 164 6.60 -1.51 -17.23
CA ALA A 164 7.11 -0.15 -17.19
C ALA A 164 7.97 0.09 -15.96
N LEU A 165 8.88 1.05 -16.07
CA LEU A 165 9.67 1.59 -14.99
C LEU A 165 9.42 3.10 -14.90
N LEU A 166 9.21 3.60 -13.70
CA LEU A 166 9.21 5.02 -13.38
C LEU A 166 10.31 5.26 -12.36
N SER A 167 11.16 6.25 -12.61
CA SER A 167 12.13 6.72 -11.62
C SER A 167 12.10 8.23 -11.58
N ALA A 168 12.07 8.80 -10.38
CA ALA A 168 12.13 10.23 -10.16
C ALA A 168 13.16 10.55 -9.08
N LYS A 169 13.82 11.69 -9.24
CA LYS A 169 14.69 12.29 -8.23
C LYS A 169 14.49 13.79 -8.18
N ILE A 170 14.28 14.36 -6.99
CA ILE A 170 14.04 15.78 -6.77
C ILE A 170 15.22 16.38 -6.01
N ASP A 171 15.74 17.49 -6.53
CA ASP A 171 16.78 18.31 -5.94
C ASP A 171 16.15 19.47 -5.16
N LEU A 172 16.09 19.33 -3.83
CA LEU A 172 15.46 20.31 -2.94
C LEU A 172 16.15 21.69 -2.94
N ASP A 173 17.38 21.78 -3.49
CA ASP A 173 18.10 23.05 -3.64
C ASP A 173 17.71 23.82 -4.91
N LYS A 174 16.96 23.20 -5.82
CA LYS A 174 16.56 23.78 -7.12
C LYS A 174 15.05 23.94 -7.27
N LEU A 175 14.29 23.77 -6.20
CA LEU A 175 12.83 23.92 -6.23
C LEU A 175 12.44 25.29 -6.81
N PRO A 176 11.34 25.36 -7.58
CA PRO A 176 10.72 26.62 -7.95
C PRO A 176 10.42 27.51 -6.73
N GLU A 177 10.40 28.84 -6.91
CA GLU A 177 10.21 29.80 -5.80
C GLU A 177 8.86 29.65 -5.08
N ASP A 178 7.86 29.10 -5.77
CA ASP A 178 6.50 28.86 -5.27
C ASP A 178 6.33 27.51 -4.56
N LEU A 179 7.37 26.66 -4.51
CA LEU A 179 7.32 25.34 -3.88
C LEU A 179 8.30 25.24 -2.71
N SER A 180 7.78 25.00 -1.50
CA SER A 180 8.62 24.83 -0.32
C SER A 180 9.15 23.40 -0.16
N ARG A 181 10.32 23.25 0.47
CA ARG A 181 10.87 21.92 0.80
C ARG A 181 9.91 21.08 1.64
N SER A 182 9.20 21.71 2.56
CA SER A 182 8.26 21.05 3.46
C SER A 182 7.02 20.48 2.77
N GLU A 183 6.76 20.87 1.51
CA GLU A 183 5.64 20.35 0.71
C GLU A 183 6.05 19.14 -0.14
N VAL A 184 7.35 18.90 -0.33
CA VAL A 184 7.86 17.77 -1.11
C VAL A 184 7.86 16.51 -0.26
N ILE A 185 7.05 15.51 -0.63
CA ILE A 185 6.89 14.25 0.13
C ILE A 185 8.13 13.34 0.04
N ALA A 186 8.76 13.28 -1.12
CA ALA A 186 9.82 12.33 -1.42
C ALA A 186 10.91 12.94 -2.29
N THR A 187 12.15 12.49 -2.11
CA THR A 187 13.30 12.94 -2.91
C THR A 187 13.67 11.95 -4.00
N ASP A 188 13.46 10.65 -3.77
CA ASP A 188 13.81 9.60 -4.73
C ASP A 188 12.66 8.60 -4.80
N VAL A 189 12.27 8.24 -6.02
CA VAL A 189 11.20 7.27 -6.29
C VAL A 189 11.67 6.32 -7.38
N PHE A 190 11.43 5.03 -7.17
CA PHE A 190 11.57 4.00 -8.19
C PHE A 190 10.39 3.06 -8.12
N ILE A 191 9.72 2.84 -9.25
CA ILE A 191 8.55 1.98 -9.35
C ILE A 191 8.67 1.13 -10.62
N SER A 192 8.58 -0.18 -10.47
CA SER A 192 8.35 -1.13 -11.54
C SER A 192 6.90 -1.59 -11.51
N ILE A 193 6.24 -1.47 -12.66
CA ILE A 193 4.86 -1.87 -12.86
C ILE A 193 4.83 -2.95 -13.92
N THR A 194 4.18 -4.08 -13.63
CA THR A 194 3.88 -5.11 -14.62
C THR A 194 2.39 -5.41 -14.62
N LEU A 195 1.78 -5.32 -15.80
CA LEU A 195 0.41 -5.72 -16.06
C LEU A 195 0.42 -6.92 -17.01
N ASN A 196 -0.32 -7.95 -16.65
CA ASN A 196 -0.63 -9.08 -17.51
C ASN A 196 -2.14 -9.31 -17.45
N LEU A 197 -2.82 -9.34 -18.59
CA LEU A 197 -4.29 -9.41 -18.59
C LEU A 197 -4.85 -10.70 -17.99
N LYS A 198 -4.06 -11.78 -17.93
CA LYS A 198 -4.49 -13.06 -17.38
C LYS A 198 -4.16 -13.21 -15.90
N THR A 199 -3.06 -12.63 -15.44
CA THR A 199 -2.59 -12.78 -14.05
C THR A 199 -2.78 -11.53 -13.20
N GLY A 200 -3.10 -10.39 -13.80
CA GLY A 200 -3.35 -9.11 -13.13
C GLY A 200 -2.15 -8.17 -13.10
N PHE A 201 -2.10 -7.35 -12.05
CA PHE A 201 -1.15 -6.25 -11.87
C PHE A 201 -0.15 -6.57 -10.77
N SER A 202 1.10 -6.14 -10.92
CA SER A 202 2.13 -6.20 -9.90
C SER A 202 2.95 -4.92 -9.88
N ILE A 203 3.40 -4.56 -8.69
CA ILE A 203 4.19 -3.37 -8.43
C ILE A 203 5.34 -3.71 -7.48
N ASP A 204 6.50 -3.13 -7.74
CA ASP A 204 7.72 -3.29 -6.93
C ASP A 204 8.47 -1.96 -6.96
N GLY A 205 8.82 -1.41 -5.81
CA GLY A 205 9.43 -0.10 -5.77
C GLY A 205 9.93 0.33 -4.41
N PHE A 206 10.56 1.49 -4.41
CA PHE A 206 10.95 2.19 -3.19
C PHE A 206 10.74 3.69 -3.34
N VAL A 207 10.62 4.34 -2.19
CA VAL A 207 10.51 5.78 -2.03
C VAL A 207 11.45 6.20 -0.92
N VAL A 208 12.28 7.21 -1.16
CA VAL A 208 13.03 7.92 -0.12
C VAL A 208 12.23 9.17 0.23
N SER A 209 11.66 9.18 1.43
CA SER A 209 10.85 10.29 1.94
C SER A 209 11.72 11.48 2.30
N ASN A 210 11.21 12.69 2.08
CA ASN A 210 11.85 13.90 2.54
C ASN A 210 11.64 14.05 4.06
N PRO A 211 12.69 14.09 4.89
CA PRO A 211 12.53 14.26 6.34
C PRO A 211 12.04 15.67 6.73
N GLU A 212 12.13 16.66 5.84
CA GLU A 212 11.60 18.01 6.06
C GLU A 212 10.10 18.13 5.73
N TYR A 213 9.49 17.08 5.15
CA TYR A 213 8.08 17.09 4.80
C TYR A 213 7.21 17.29 6.04
N SER A 214 6.34 18.31 5.99
CA SER A 214 5.47 18.69 7.11
C SER A 214 3.99 18.64 6.76
N GLY A 215 3.60 17.87 5.74
CA GLY A 215 2.19 17.76 5.34
C GLY A 215 1.33 16.93 6.29
N PHE A 216 1.93 16.25 7.28
CA PHE A 216 1.20 15.67 8.40
C PHE A 216 0.88 16.77 9.41
N GLN A 217 -0.42 17.04 9.64
CA GLN A 217 -0.82 18.09 10.57
C GLN A 217 -0.50 17.67 12.01
N LYS A 218 -0.16 18.64 12.86
CA LYS A 218 0.22 18.40 14.27
C LYS A 218 -0.84 17.64 15.09
N ASP A 219 -2.10 17.70 14.65
CA ASP A 219 -3.25 17.09 15.31
C ASP A 219 -3.73 15.80 14.61
N GLU A 220 -3.02 15.33 13.57
CA GLU A 220 -3.31 14.06 12.89
C GLU A 220 -2.55 12.91 13.54
N MET A 221 -3.15 11.73 13.56
CA MET A 221 -2.52 10.52 14.06
C MET A 221 -1.37 10.13 13.12
N GLY A 222 -0.14 10.16 13.64
CA GLY A 222 1.05 9.78 12.90
C GLY A 222 1.25 8.26 12.85
N LEU A 223 2.22 7.84 12.03
CA LEU A 223 2.58 6.42 11.88
C LEU A 223 2.96 5.77 13.22
N LYS A 224 3.64 6.52 14.10
CA LYS A 224 3.99 6.05 15.45
C LYS A 224 2.73 5.73 16.24
N GLU A 225 1.81 6.68 16.35
CA GLU A 225 0.61 6.56 17.17
C GLU A 225 -0.26 5.40 16.67
N VAL A 226 -0.42 5.28 15.35
CA VAL A 226 -1.10 4.14 14.72
C VAL A 226 -0.49 2.80 15.18
N LEU A 227 0.84 2.68 15.16
CA LEU A 227 1.53 1.45 15.56
C LEU A 227 1.48 1.19 17.06
N GLU A 228 1.49 2.24 17.89
CA GLU A 228 1.26 2.12 19.33
C GLU A 228 -0.12 1.50 19.58
N HIS A 229 -1.16 1.96 18.87
CA HIS A 229 -2.50 1.37 18.94
C HIS A 229 -2.53 -0.10 18.46
N PHE A 230 -1.81 -0.43 17.38
CA PHE A 230 -1.63 -1.83 16.95
C PHE A 230 -0.98 -2.70 18.05
N LEU A 231 0.14 -2.26 18.62
CA LEU A 231 0.87 -3.00 19.64
C LEU A 231 0.09 -3.10 20.97
N ALA A 232 -0.73 -2.10 21.28
CA ALA A 232 -1.64 -2.09 22.42
C ALA A 232 -2.84 -3.04 22.22
N ARG A 233 -3.16 -3.39 20.96
CA ARG A 233 -4.34 -4.18 20.54
C ARG A 233 -5.65 -3.47 20.89
N ASP A 234 -5.69 -2.17 20.60
CA ASP A 234 -6.87 -1.36 20.88
C ASP A 234 -8.03 -1.73 19.94
N LYS A 235 -9.27 -1.56 20.42
CA LYS A 235 -10.48 -1.95 19.70
C LYS A 235 -10.60 -1.29 18.32
N GLU A 236 -10.24 -0.02 18.22
CA GLU A 236 -10.24 0.75 16.97
C GLU A 236 -9.34 0.11 15.91
N THR A 237 -8.18 -0.38 16.32
CA THR A 237 -7.24 -1.04 15.43
C THR A 237 -7.72 -2.41 14.97
N GLN A 238 -8.42 -3.14 15.85
CA GLN A 238 -9.07 -4.40 15.47
C GLN A 238 -10.18 -4.14 14.44
N ASP A 239 -11.02 -3.13 14.68
CA ASP A 239 -12.07 -2.70 13.74
C ASP A 239 -11.50 -2.26 12.40
N PHE A 240 -10.34 -1.59 12.40
CA PHE A 240 -9.66 -1.18 11.18
C PHE A 240 -9.21 -2.38 10.33
N ILE A 241 -8.56 -3.39 10.93
CA ILE A 241 -8.16 -4.62 10.21
C ILE A 241 -9.40 -5.36 9.71
N GLU A 242 -10.39 -5.58 10.57
CA GLU A 242 -11.63 -6.27 10.22
C GLU A 242 -12.36 -5.55 9.08
N GLY A 243 -12.43 -4.22 9.13
CA GLY A 243 -13.05 -3.38 8.11
C GLY A 243 -12.39 -3.53 6.74
N ILE A 244 -11.05 -3.53 6.68
CA ILE A 244 -10.32 -3.75 5.42
C ILE A 244 -10.65 -5.11 4.83
N PHE A 245 -10.61 -6.18 5.64
CA PHE A 245 -10.87 -7.54 5.15
C PHE A 245 -12.34 -7.79 4.82
N THR A 246 -13.26 -7.12 5.52
CA THR A 246 -14.69 -7.11 5.18
C THR A 246 -14.93 -6.45 3.82
N PHE A 247 -14.30 -5.31 3.57
CA PHE A 247 -14.38 -4.64 2.27
C PHE A 247 -13.80 -5.51 1.15
N LEU A 248 -12.64 -6.10 1.38
CA LEU A 248 -12.02 -7.02 0.43
C LEU A 248 -12.90 -8.23 0.15
N ASP A 249 -13.49 -8.84 1.17
CA ASP A 249 -14.36 -10.00 0.99
C ASP A 249 -15.65 -9.66 0.25
N TYR A 250 -16.26 -8.53 0.56
CA TYR A 250 -17.42 -8.03 -0.17
C TYR A 250 -17.08 -7.79 -1.65
N ALA A 251 -16.04 -7.01 -1.94
CA ALA A 251 -15.63 -6.71 -3.32
C ALA A 251 -15.24 -7.97 -4.09
N ALA A 252 -14.49 -8.87 -3.46
CA ALA A 252 -14.05 -10.11 -4.08
C ALA A 252 -15.22 -11.06 -4.38
N SER A 253 -16.21 -11.16 -3.48
CA SER A 253 -17.38 -12.02 -3.66
C SER A 253 -18.13 -11.70 -4.96
N ASP A 254 -18.28 -10.41 -5.26
CA ASP A 254 -18.89 -9.98 -6.51
C ASP A 254 -17.98 -10.31 -7.71
N ILE A 255 -16.70 -9.95 -7.61
CA ILE A 255 -15.73 -10.09 -8.72
C ILE A 255 -15.56 -11.55 -9.16
N VAL A 256 -15.51 -12.49 -8.21
CA VAL A 256 -15.21 -13.91 -8.52
C VAL A 256 -16.37 -14.67 -9.16
N GLU A 257 -17.58 -14.11 -9.08
CA GLU A 257 -18.79 -14.67 -9.70
C GLU A 257 -19.25 -13.88 -10.93
N MET A 258 -18.63 -12.72 -11.21
CA MET A 258 -18.97 -11.89 -12.37
C MET A 258 -18.57 -12.55 -13.70
N ASP A 259 -19.41 -12.30 -14.71
CA ASP A 259 -19.10 -12.49 -16.11
C ASP A 259 -18.99 -11.15 -16.85
N ASN A 260 -18.54 -11.19 -18.11
CA ASN A 260 -18.40 -10.01 -18.97
C ASN A 260 -19.73 -9.21 -19.07
N SER A 261 -20.88 -9.89 -19.17
CA SER A 261 -22.18 -9.21 -19.30
C SER A 261 -22.62 -8.41 -18.07
N SER A 262 -22.11 -8.79 -16.89
CA SER A 262 -22.45 -8.20 -15.60
C SER A 262 -21.48 -7.10 -15.18
N PHE A 263 -20.22 -7.18 -15.62
CA PHE A 263 -19.18 -6.19 -15.34
C PHE A 263 -19.55 -4.77 -15.81
N TRP A 264 -20.04 -4.63 -17.05
CA TRP A 264 -20.42 -3.34 -17.64
C TRP A 264 -21.64 -2.69 -16.96
N LYS A 265 -22.57 -3.51 -16.47
CA LYS A 265 -23.73 -3.01 -15.71
C LYS A 265 -23.30 -2.38 -14.38
N LEU A 266 -22.32 -2.97 -13.69
CA LEU A 266 -21.79 -2.43 -12.44
C LEU A 266 -20.98 -1.15 -12.61
N ILE A 267 -20.14 -1.03 -13.64
CA ILE A 267 -19.44 0.23 -13.92
C ILE A 267 -20.46 1.34 -14.23
N SER A 268 -21.45 1.06 -15.07
CA SER A 268 -22.49 2.06 -15.40
C SER A 268 -23.31 2.52 -14.18
N GLN A 269 -23.58 1.62 -13.22
CA GLN A 269 -24.32 1.95 -11.99
C GLN A 269 -23.45 2.71 -10.97
N LYS A 270 -22.17 2.36 -10.81
CA LYS A 270 -21.29 3.02 -9.83
C LYS A 270 -20.84 4.42 -10.28
N TYR A 271 -20.70 4.66 -11.59
CA TYR A 271 -20.35 5.98 -12.15
C TYR A 271 -21.55 6.90 -12.41
N SER A 272 -22.78 6.39 -12.46
CA SER A 272 -23.99 7.24 -12.51
C SER A 272 -24.32 7.93 -11.17
N LEU A 273 -23.67 7.53 -10.08
CA LEU A 273 -23.78 8.17 -8.76
C LEU A 273 -22.83 9.36 -8.53
N LYS A 274 -22.08 9.81 -9.56
CA LYS A 274 -21.23 11.03 -9.50
C LYS A 274 -21.58 12.09 -10.56
N LEU A 275 -22.84 12.19 -10.97
CA LEU A 275 -23.38 13.33 -11.70
C LEU A 275 -24.71 13.79 -11.07
N LYS A 276 -24.63 14.29 -9.83
CA LYS A 276 -25.54 15.29 -9.26
C LYS A 276 -24.78 16.17 -8.30
#